data_AF-A0A3A0AVK2-F1
#
_entry.id   AF-A0A3A0AVK2-F1
#
_cell.length_a   1.000
_cell.length_b   1.000
_cell.length_c   1.000
_cell.angle_alpha   90.00
_cell.angle_beta   90.00
_cell.angle_gamma   90.00
#
_symmetry.space_group_name_H-M   'P 1'
#
loop_
_entity.id
_entity.type
_entity.pdbx_description
1 polymer ?
#
loop_
_entity_poly.entity_id
_entity_poly.type
_entity_poly.pdbx_seq_one_letter_code
_entity_poly.pdbx_strand_id
1 'polypeptide(L)'
;MLRKASSLFGFSLYTKDNEELGSIHDFYFDREDWKVRYLVADIGAWLFGRRVLIATPALGAPLWENEVLPVDLTKAQVKESPDIDLAQPVTRRHETELTGYYGWPGYWMTPMVAPTAGVAPAVAPRGARDPGLPEEVVEGLQNAEESYIHSMRDTQGYSIEATDGDIGHIDDFFVDDQDWVIRYLLIDTGNWLPGKKVLISPGWVNSVDWHDGRIYVEVPKARVENSPEYDPGGPLERTYERDLHRHYGYPTYW
;
A
#
# COMPACT_ATOMS: atom_id res chain seq x y z
N MET A 1 -12.89 -0.96 7.30
CA MET A 1 -12.64 -1.95 8.37
C MET A 1 -11.23 -2.48 8.21
N LEU A 2 -10.56 -2.87 9.30
CA LEU A 2 -9.21 -3.41 9.20
C LEU A 2 -9.20 -4.87 8.80
N ARG A 3 -8.40 -5.16 7.79
CA ARG A 3 -8.27 -6.48 7.18
C ARG A 3 -6.82 -6.81 6.93
N LYS A 4 -6.45 -8.08 7.08
CA LYS A 4 -5.13 -8.57 6.66
C LYS A 4 -5.01 -8.42 5.15
N ALA A 5 -3.93 -7.83 4.65
CA ALA A 5 -3.70 -7.70 3.22
C ALA A 5 -3.70 -9.09 2.55
N SER A 6 -3.10 -10.09 3.21
CA SER A 6 -3.09 -11.46 2.73
C SER A 6 -4.47 -12.09 2.51
N SER A 7 -5.51 -11.65 3.25
CA SER A 7 -6.88 -12.17 3.09
C SER A 7 -7.54 -11.77 1.77
N LEU A 8 -6.98 -10.76 1.07
CA LEU A 8 -7.45 -10.32 -0.24
C LEU A 8 -6.69 -11.03 -1.36
N PHE A 9 -5.51 -11.61 -1.10
CA PHE A 9 -4.75 -12.31 -2.14
C PHE A 9 -5.55 -13.49 -2.69
N GLY A 10 -5.61 -13.57 -4.03
CA GLY A 10 -6.40 -14.57 -4.73
C GLY A 10 -7.86 -14.17 -5.00
N PHE A 11 -8.36 -13.07 -4.41
CA PHE A 11 -9.71 -12.58 -4.74
C PHE A 11 -9.85 -12.36 -6.25
N SER A 12 -11.00 -12.72 -6.79
CA SER A 12 -11.31 -12.52 -8.20
C SER A 12 -11.62 -11.06 -8.47
N LEU A 13 -11.01 -10.52 -9.52
CA LEU A 13 -11.25 -9.16 -10.00
C LEU A 13 -12.32 -9.20 -11.08
N TYR A 14 -13.37 -8.38 -10.94
CA TYR A 14 -14.42 -8.26 -11.96
C TYR A 14 -14.47 -6.83 -12.51
N THR A 15 -14.49 -6.71 -13.83
CA THR A 15 -14.64 -5.43 -14.53
C THR A 15 -16.00 -4.79 -14.26
N LYS A 16 -16.14 -3.52 -14.61
CA LYS A 16 -17.43 -2.82 -14.56
C LYS A 16 -18.50 -3.42 -15.49
N ASP A 17 -18.07 -4.17 -16.50
CA ASP A 17 -18.93 -4.92 -17.41
C ASP A 17 -19.20 -6.36 -16.92
N ASN A 18 -18.83 -6.66 -15.67
CA ASN A 18 -19.01 -7.95 -15.00
C ASN A 18 -18.28 -9.12 -15.68
N GLU A 19 -17.11 -8.85 -16.26
CA GLU A 19 -16.20 -9.87 -16.77
C GLU A 19 -15.08 -10.15 -15.76
N GLU A 20 -14.73 -11.42 -15.57
CA GLU A 20 -13.58 -11.81 -14.74
C GLU A 20 -12.28 -11.32 -15.38
N LEU A 21 -11.57 -10.44 -14.70
CA LEU A 21 -10.33 -9.82 -15.14
C LEU A 21 -9.10 -10.67 -14.78
N GLY A 22 -9.11 -11.32 -13.62
CA GLY A 22 -7.96 -12.01 -13.05
C GLY A 22 -8.10 -12.10 -11.54
N SER A 23 -6.98 -12.17 -10.82
CA SER A 23 -6.98 -12.23 -9.35
C SER A 23 -5.98 -11.28 -8.70
N ILE A 24 -6.19 -10.97 -7.43
CA ILE A 24 -5.28 -10.14 -6.64
C ILE A 24 -3.99 -10.91 -6.38
N HIS A 25 -2.88 -10.39 -6.89
CA HIS A 25 -1.55 -10.93 -6.64
C HIS A 25 -0.87 -10.26 -5.45
N ASP A 26 -0.89 -8.93 -5.39
CA ASP A 26 -0.09 -8.16 -4.43
C ASP A 26 -0.65 -6.73 -4.29
N PHE A 27 -0.10 -5.95 -3.37
CA PHE A 27 -0.38 -4.53 -3.20
C PHE A 27 0.91 -3.75 -3.13
N TYR A 28 0.91 -2.55 -3.71
CA TYR A 28 2.01 -1.61 -3.63
C TYR A 28 1.60 -0.43 -2.78
N PHE A 29 2.40 -0.11 -1.77
CA PHE A 29 2.16 0.99 -0.84
C PHE A 29 3.27 2.03 -0.91
N ASP A 30 2.91 3.27 -0.61
CA ASP A 30 3.80 4.42 -0.59
C ASP A 30 4.70 4.42 0.65
N ARG A 31 6.00 4.65 0.44
CA ARG A 31 7.01 4.60 1.50
C ARG A 31 6.91 5.72 2.54
N GLU A 32 6.22 6.81 2.22
CA GLU A 32 6.12 8.00 3.07
C GLU A 32 4.83 7.97 3.89
N ASP A 33 3.69 7.76 3.26
CA ASP A 33 2.38 7.84 3.93
C ASP A 33 1.73 6.49 4.22
N TRP A 34 2.39 5.38 3.85
CA TRP A 34 1.93 4.00 4.09
C TRP A 34 0.53 3.72 3.53
N LYS A 35 0.12 4.44 2.47
CA LYS A 35 -1.11 4.14 1.74
C LYS A 35 -0.84 3.18 0.62
N VAL A 36 -1.75 2.22 0.45
CA VAL A 36 -1.80 1.39 -0.75
C VAL A 36 -2.17 2.28 -1.93
N ARG A 37 -1.31 2.30 -2.94
CA ARG A 37 -1.48 3.08 -4.16
C ARG A 37 -1.98 2.22 -5.31
N TYR A 38 -1.48 0.98 -5.37
CA TYR A 38 -1.82 0.06 -6.43
C TYR A 38 -2.11 -1.34 -5.89
N LEU A 39 -3.03 -2.01 -6.57
CA LEU A 39 -3.23 -3.45 -6.52
C LEU A 39 -2.53 -4.07 -7.73
N VAL A 40 -1.82 -5.18 -7.54
CA VAL A 40 -1.23 -5.96 -8.62
C VAL A 40 -2.19 -7.07 -9.00
N ALA A 41 -2.75 -7.00 -10.20
CA ALA A 41 -3.64 -8.01 -10.74
C ALA A 41 -2.84 -9.03 -11.55
N ASP A 42 -2.97 -10.32 -11.23
CA ASP A 42 -2.57 -11.40 -12.14
C ASP A 42 -3.69 -11.63 -13.14
N ILE A 43 -3.44 -11.28 -14.40
CA ILE A 43 -4.45 -11.29 -15.46
C ILE A 43 -4.62 -12.70 -16.07
N GLY A 44 -3.77 -13.66 -15.69
CA GLY A 44 -3.86 -15.03 -16.15
C GLY A 44 -3.68 -15.18 -17.67
N ALA A 45 -4.13 -16.31 -18.21
CA ALA A 45 -3.75 -16.74 -19.56
C ALA A 45 -4.25 -15.83 -20.69
N TRP A 46 -5.34 -15.07 -20.49
CA TRP A 46 -5.92 -14.25 -21.57
C TRP A 46 -5.09 -13.02 -21.93
N LEU A 47 -4.17 -12.62 -21.05
CA LEU A 47 -3.15 -11.62 -21.31
C LEU A 47 -1.75 -12.19 -21.04
N PHE A 48 -1.52 -13.46 -21.41
CA PHE A 48 -0.21 -14.14 -21.33
C PHE A 48 0.42 -14.15 -19.92
N GLY A 49 -0.38 -14.18 -18.86
CA GLY A 49 0.10 -14.16 -17.48
C GLY A 49 0.67 -12.80 -17.04
N ARG A 50 0.42 -11.74 -17.82
CA ARG A 50 0.85 -10.38 -17.49
C ARG A 50 0.25 -9.94 -16.16
N ARG A 51 1.06 -9.26 -15.35
CA ARG A 51 0.60 -8.58 -14.14
C ARG A 51 0.39 -7.10 -14.42
N VAL A 52 -0.67 -6.52 -13.86
CA VAL A 52 -1.05 -5.12 -14.12
C VAL A 52 -1.27 -4.39 -12.80
N LEU A 53 -0.79 -3.15 -12.71
CA LEU A 53 -1.07 -2.25 -11.60
C LEU A 53 -2.42 -1.56 -11.81
N ILE A 54 -3.31 -1.66 -10.82
CA ILE A 54 -4.61 -1.01 -10.77
C ILE A 54 -4.59 -0.02 -9.60
N ALA A 55 -4.75 1.28 -9.88
CA ALA A 55 -4.72 2.28 -8.82
C ALA A 55 -5.94 2.13 -7.88
N THR A 56 -5.77 2.42 -6.60
CA THR A 56 -6.83 2.29 -5.59
C THR A 56 -8.13 3.06 -5.89
N PRO A 57 -8.13 4.22 -6.58
CA PRO A 57 -9.38 4.87 -7.00
C PRO A 57 -10.23 4.08 -8.00
N ALA A 58 -9.64 3.10 -8.70
CA ALA A 58 -10.36 2.21 -9.61
C ALA A 58 -10.93 0.96 -8.90
N LEU A 59 -10.72 0.81 -7.59
CA LEU A 59 -11.22 -0.34 -6.82
C LEU A 59 -12.61 -0.03 -6.24
N GLY A 60 -13.51 -1.01 -6.36
CA GLY A 60 -14.78 -1.01 -5.66
C GLY A 60 -14.66 -1.52 -4.23
N ALA A 61 -15.80 -1.68 -3.55
CA ALA A 61 -15.86 -2.31 -2.24
C ALA A 61 -15.65 -3.84 -2.35
N PRO A 62 -14.78 -4.46 -1.55
CA PRO A 62 -14.61 -5.91 -1.55
C PRO A 62 -15.90 -6.65 -1.14
N LEU A 63 -16.30 -7.65 -1.95
CA LEU A 63 -17.42 -8.54 -1.70
C LEU A 63 -16.89 -9.82 -1.02
N TRP A 64 -16.73 -9.74 0.29
CA TRP A 64 -16.06 -10.76 1.12
C TRP A 64 -16.69 -12.16 1.04
N GLU A 65 -18.01 -12.27 0.92
CA GLU A 65 -18.70 -13.57 0.89
C GLU A 65 -18.31 -14.44 -0.32
N ASN A 66 -17.95 -13.79 -1.44
CA ASN A 66 -17.64 -14.47 -2.70
C ASN A 66 -16.18 -14.28 -3.12
N GLU A 67 -15.35 -13.66 -2.28
CA GLU A 67 -13.95 -13.36 -2.58
C GLU A 67 -13.77 -12.56 -3.89
N VAL A 68 -14.64 -11.56 -4.10
CA VAL A 68 -14.63 -10.70 -5.30
C VAL A 68 -14.26 -9.27 -4.95
N LEU A 69 -13.40 -8.65 -5.75
CA LEU A 69 -13.16 -7.21 -5.73
C LEU A 69 -13.53 -6.59 -7.09
N PRO A 70 -14.63 -5.82 -7.18
CA PRO A 70 -14.98 -5.10 -8.39
C PRO A 70 -13.94 -4.02 -8.74
N VAL A 71 -13.71 -3.77 -10.02
CA VAL A 71 -12.85 -2.69 -10.52
C VAL A 71 -13.54 -1.87 -11.61
N ASP A 72 -13.38 -0.56 -11.59
CA ASP A 72 -13.93 0.38 -12.59
C ASP A 72 -13.05 0.45 -13.84
N LEU A 73 -12.80 -0.71 -14.44
CA LEU A 73 -12.01 -0.89 -15.67
C LEU A 73 -12.70 -1.90 -16.59
N THR A 74 -12.41 -1.85 -17.88
CA THR A 74 -12.75 -2.91 -18.84
C THR A 74 -11.53 -3.78 -19.20
N LYS A 75 -11.76 -4.98 -19.73
CA LYS A 75 -10.67 -5.83 -20.26
C LYS A 75 -9.90 -5.15 -21.38
N ALA A 76 -10.58 -4.36 -22.22
CA ALA A 76 -9.95 -3.63 -23.31
C ALA A 76 -8.97 -2.57 -22.77
N GLN A 77 -9.37 -1.80 -21.76
CA GLN A 77 -8.48 -0.83 -21.10
C GLN A 77 -7.25 -1.52 -20.49
N VAL A 78 -7.44 -2.66 -19.81
CA VAL A 78 -6.31 -3.41 -19.22
C VAL A 78 -5.39 -3.96 -20.31
N LYS A 79 -5.93 -4.52 -21.39
CA LYS A 79 -5.17 -5.06 -22.51
C LYS A 79 -4.29 -4.00 -23.19
N GLU A 80 -4.81 -2.79 -23.36
CA GLU A 80 -4.15 -1.68 -24.04
C GLU A 80 -3.25 -0.83 -23.12
N SER A 81 -3.23 -1.13 -21.82
CA SER A 81 -2.43 -0.39 -20.84
C SER A 81 -0.92 -0.61 -20.99
N PRO A 82 -0.07 0.36 -20.58
CA PRO A 82 1.38 0.23 -20.55
C PRO A 82 1.85 -1.00 -19.76
N ASP A 83 2.76 -1.78 -20.34
CA ASP A 83 3.34 -2.95 -19.67
C ASP A 83 4.47 -2.53 -18.72
N ILE A 84 4.54 -3.20 -17.58
CA ILE A 84 5.50 -2.91 -16.52
C ILE A 84 6.14 -4.21 -16.08
N ASP A 85 7.47 -4.27 -16.17
CA ASP A 85 8.23 -5.37 -15.63
C ASP A 85 8.28 -5.26 -14.09
N LEU A 86 7.36 -5.96 -13.43
CA LEU A 86 7.28 -6.02 -11.96
C LEU A 86 8.42 -6.85 -11.33
N ALA A 87 9.35 -7.40 -12.11
CA ALA A 87 10.62 -7.90 -11.58
C ALA A 87 11.62 -6.77 -11.29
N GLN A 88 11.32 -5.54 -11.74
CA GLN A 88 12.07 -4.33 -11.46
C GLN A 88 11.27 -3.40 -10.54
N PRO A 89 11.92 -2.52 -9.77
CA PRO A 89 11.23 -1.50 -8.98
C PRO A 89 10.30 -0.63 -9.85
N VAL A 90 9.10 -0.38 -9.35
CA VAL A 90 8.13 0.47 -10.04
C VAL A 90 8.49 1.94 -9.82
N THR A 91 9.20 2.50 -10.79
CA THR A 91 9.64 3.89 -10.75
C THR A 91 8.51 4.89 -11.00
N ARG A 92 8.77 6.15 -10.63
CA ARG A 92 7.85 7.27 -10.89
C ARG A 92 7.51 7.44 -12.38
N ARG A 93 8.40 7.04 -13.28
CA ARG A 93 8.13 7.00 -14.72
C ARG A 93 6.96 6.06 -15.05
N HIS A 94 6.99 4.83 -14.52
CA HIS A 94 5.91 3.87 -14.75
C HIS A 94 4.58 4.39 -14.21
N GLU A 95 4.57 4.97 -13.01
CA GLU A 95 3.36 5.56 -12.42
C GLU A 95 2.81 6.71 -13.28
N THR A 96 3.69 7.56 -13.83
CA THR A 96 3.30 8.65 -14.73
C THR A 96 2.71 8.15 -16.05
N GLU A 97 3.26 7.06 -16.61
CA GLU A 97 2.74 6.43 -17.82
C GLU A 97 1.34 5.83 -17.59
N LEU A 98 1.12 5.14 -16.47
CA LEU A 98 -0.20 4.61 -16.09
C LEU A 98 -1.21 5.73 -15.83
N THR A 99 -0.82 6.75 -15.06
CA THR A 99 -1.66 7.92 -14.80
C THR A 99 -2.04 8.63 -16.10
N GLY A 100 -1.10 8.80 -17.02
CA GLY A 100 -1.36 9.40 -18.34
C GLY A 100 -2.29 8.55 -19.22
N TYR A 101 -2.21 7.22 -19.12
CA TYR A 101 -3.05 6.30 -19.88
C TYR A 101 -4.48 6.22 -19.32
N TYR A 102 -4.62 5.96 -18.02
CA TYR A 102 -5.93 5.77 -17.37
C TYR A 102 -6.61 7.07 -16.97
N GLY A 103 -5.86 8.18 -16.88
CA GLY A 103 -6.37 9.46 -16.37
C GLY A 103 -6.56 9.49 -14.84
N TRP A 104 -5.91 8.58 -14.11
CA TRP A 104 -5.98 8.55 -12.64
C TRP A 104 -5.29 9.74 -12.00
N PRO A 105 -5.76 10.23 -10.84
CA PRO A 105 -5.06 11.28 -10.12
C PRO A 105 -3.68 10.78 -9.67
N GLY A 106 -2.61 11.48 -10.06
CA GLY A 106 -1.27 11.21 -9.54
C GLY A 106 -1.18 11.72 -8.10
N TYR A 107 -1.20 10.80 -7.13
CA TYR A 107 -1.25 11.15 -5.71
C TYR A 107 -0.03 12.02 -5.29
N TRP A 108 1.12 11.83 -5.94
CA TRP A 108 2.34 12.64 -5.76
C TRP A 108 2.26 14.04 -6.39
N MET A 109 1.27 14.31 -7.24
CA MET A 109 1.02 15.62 -7.86
C MET A 109 -0.10 16.41 -7.16
N THR A 110 -0.73 15.82 -6.13
CA THR A 110 -1.98 16.33 -5.55
C THR A 110 -1.86 17.49 -4.53
N PRO A 111 -0.70 18.07 -4.15
CA PRO A 111 -0.72 19.26 -3.30
C PRO A 111 -1.39 20.50 -3.93
N MET A 112 -1.66 20.52 -5.25
CA MET A 112 -2.03 21.76 -5.96
C MET A 112 -3.51 21.95 -6.34
N VAL A 113 -4.42 21.02 -6.05
CA VAL A 113 -5.83 21.22 -6.43
C VAL A 113 -6.75 21.10 -5.22
N ALA A 114 -6.75 22.14 -4.37
CA ALA A 114 -8.02 22.49 -3.75
C ALA A 114 -9.02 22.75 -4.90
N PRO A 115 -10.17 22.07 -4.97
CA PRO A 115 -11.09 22.24 -6.08
C PRO A 115 -11.63 23.67 -6.03
N THR A 116 -11.07 24.57 -6.83
CA THR A 116 -11.81 25.76 -7.23
C THR A 116 -12.94 25.27 -8.12
N ALA A 117 -14.17 25.32 -7.58
CA ALA A 117 -15.37 24.90 -8.29
C ALA A 117 -15.40 25.50 -9.71
N GLY A 118 -15.47 24.65 -10.72
CA GLY A 118 -15.72 25.05 -12.12
C GLY A 118 -14.52 25.08 -13.07
N VAL A 119 -13.31 24.69 -12.65
CA VAL A 119 -12.16 24.58 -13.57
C VAL A 119 -11.89 23.12 -13.89
N ALA A 120 -12.08 22.73 -15.15
CA ALA A 120 -11.73 21.39 -15.62
C ALA A 120 -10.20 21.19 -15.53
N PRO A 121 -9.71 19.97 -15.21
CA PRO A 121 -8.28 19.71 -15.20
C PRO A 121 -7.74 19.92 -16.62
N ALA A 122 -6.88 20.93 -16.77
CA ALA A 122 -6.17 21.14 -18.02
C ALA A 122 -5.10 20.06 -18.14
N VAL A 123 -5.19 19.21 -19.17
CA VAL A 123 -4.08 18.35 -19.57
C VAL A 123 -2.95 19.28 -20.01
N ALA A 124 -1.91 19.41 -19.18
CA ALA A 124 -0.76 20.22 -19.51
C ALA A 124 -0.04 19.61 -20.74
N PRO A 125 0.33 20.40 -21.75
CA PRO A 125 1.04 19.89 -22.91
C PRO A 125 2.46 19.44 -22.50
N ARG A 126 2.89 18.29 -23.03
CA ARG A 126 4.27 17.80 -22.91
C ARG A 126 5.24 18.89 -23.35
N GLY A 127 6.07 19.38 -22.44
CA GLY A 127 7.23 20.22 -22.74
C GLY A 127 7.23 21.64 -22.17
N ALA A 128 6.17 22.09 -21.49
CA ALA A 128 6.22 23.37 -20.77
C ALA A 128 6.83 23.16 -19.37
N ARG A 129 8.08 23.61 -19.16
CA ARG A 129 8.59 23.88 -17.80
C ARG A 129 7.82 25.10 -17.28
N ASP A 130 6.76 24.86 -16.52
CA ASP A 130 6.04 25.91 -15.81
C ASP A 130 6.91 26.37 -14.61
N PRO A 131 7.31 27.65 -14.53
CA PRO A 131 8.16 28.16 -13.44
C PRO A 131 7.51 28.17 -12.04
N GLY A 132 6.25 27.71 -11.91
CA GLY A 132 5.48 27.77 -10.66
C GLY A 132 5.19 26.43 -9.97
N LEU A 133 5.79 25.32 -10.41
CA LEU A 133 5.60 24.03 -9.73
C LEU A 133 6.29 24.03 -8.35
N PRO A 134 5.63 23.57 -7.27
CA PRO A 134 6.26 23.34 -5.97
C PRO A 134 7.51 22.47 -6.11
N GLU A 135 8.54 22.74 -5.29
CA GLU A 135 9.80 22.00 -5.33
C GLU A 135 9.59 20.48 -5.22
N GLU A 136 8.65 20.02 -4.40
CA GLU A 136 8.26 18.60 -4.25
C GLU A 136 7.77 17.96 -5.57
N VAL A 137 7.03 18.72 -6.38
CA VAL A 137 6.55 18.26 -7.70
C VAL A 137 7.70 18.24 -8.69
N VAL A 138 8.58 19.23 -8.63
CA VAL A 138 9.79 19.29 -9.46
C VAL A 138 10.73 18.14 -9.11
N GLU A 139 10.91 17.83 -7.83
CA GLU A 139 11.74 16.73 -7.32
C GLU A 139 11.15 15.37 -7.70
N GLY A 140 9.84 15.17 -7.49
CA GLY A 140 9.14 13.96 -7.94
C GLY A 140 9.23 13.73 -9.44
N LEU A 141 9.17 14.79 -10.25
CA LEU A 141 9.38 14.71 -11.71
C LEU A 141 10.85 14.54 -12.11
N GLN A 142 11.80 15.01 -11.29
CA GLN A 142 13.24 14.88 -11.53
C GLN A 142 13.77 13.48 -11.17
N ASN A 143 13.18 12.82 -10.17
CA ASN A 143 13.55 11.48 -9.72
C ASN A 143 12.72 10.39 -10.41
N ALA A 144 12.59 10.47 -11.75
CA ALA A 144 11.77 9.56 -12.55
C ALA A 144 12.16 8.08 -12.42
N GLU A 145 13.40 7.81 -12.00
CA GLU A 145 13.98 6.48 -11.83
C GLU A 145 13.91 5.96 -10.39
N GLU A 146 13.48 6.79 -9.42
CA GLU A 146 13.29 6.34 -8.04
C GLU A 146 11.94 5.61 -7.87
N SER A 147 11.96 4.58 -7.04
CA SER A 147 10.77 3.89 -6.55
C SER A 147 10.34 4.50 -5.22
N TYR A 148 9.10 4.99 -5.16
CA TYR A 148 8.48 5.50 -3.93
C TYR A 148 7.41 4.56 -3.39
N ILE A 149 7.11 3.50 -4.13
CA ILE A 149 6.17 2.46 -3.74
C ILE A 149 6.90 1.12 -3.60
N HIS A 150 6.42 0.29 -2.67
CA HIS A 150 6.98 -1.03 -2.38
C HIS A 150 5.89 -2.09 -2.41
N SER A 151 6.24 -3.26 -2.95
CA SER A 151 5.43 -4.47 -2.85
C SER A 151 5.26 -4.88 -1.39
N MET A 152 4.04 -5.22 -0.99
CA MET A 152 3.78 -5.81 0.32
C MET A 152 4.44 -7.18 0.43
N ARG A 153 4.38 -8.02 -0.61
CA ARG A 153 5.02 -9.33 -0.61
C ARG A 153 6.54 -9.25 -0.49
N ASP A 154 7.19 -8.30 -1.17
CA ASP A 154 8.65 -8.17 -1.10
C ASP A 154 9.12 -7.56 0.24
N THR A 155 8.24 -6.87 0.95
CA THR A 155 8.51 -6.30 2.28
C THR A 155 8.14 -7.24 3.43
N GLN A 156 7.37 -8.31 3.17
CA GLN A 156 7.25 -9.41 4.13
C GLN A 156 8.64 -9.98 4.43
N GLY A 157 8.92 -10.23 5.70
CA GLY A 157 10.24 -10.65 6.17
C GLY A 157 11.21 -9.52 6.52
N TYR A 158 10.87 -8.25 6.26
CA TYR A 158 11.68 -7.12 6.75
C TYR A 158 11.78 -7.17 8.28
N SER A 159 12.98 -7.00 8.83
CA SER A 159 13.19 -7.03 10.28
C SER A 159 12.67 -5.75 10.93
N ILE A 160 12.20 -5.87 12.16
CA ILE A 160 11.83 -4.75 13.00
C ILE A 160 12.86 -4.63 14.11
N GLU A 161 13.56 -3.51 14.13
CA GLU A 161 14.60 -3.20 15.10
C GLU A 161 14.05 -2.27 16.18
N ALA A 162 13.97 -2.78 17.41
CA ALA A 162 13.71 -1.97 18.60
C ALA A 162 14.98 -1.19 19.00
N THR A 163 14.86 -0.30 20.00
CA THR A 163 16.01 0.49 20.50
C THR A 163 17.17 -0.35 21.03
N ASP A 164 16.88 -1.58 21.44
CA ASP A 164 17.79 -2.54 22.07
C ASP A 164 17.85 -3.89 21.32
N GLY A 165 17.44 -3.91 20.04
CA GLY A 165 17.70 -5.00 19.08
C GLY A 165 16.47 -5.54 18.35
N ASP A 166 16.68 -6.55 17.50
CA ASP A 166 15.64 -7.18 16.69
C ASP A 166 14.45 -7.70 17.52
N ILE A 167 13.24 -7.42 17.03
CA ILE A 167 11.97 -7.90 17.59
C ILE A 167 11.17 -8.78 16.62
N GLY A 168 11.77 -9.21 15.51
CA GLY A 168 11.15 -10.10 14.55
C GLY A 168 10.96 -9.44 13.19
N HIS A 169 10.00 -9.94 12.41
CA HIS A 169 9.84 -9.50 11.03
C HIS A 169 8.38 -9.32 10.62
N ILE A 170 8.15 -8.56 9.55
CA ILE A 170 6.81 -8.39 8.98
C ILE A 170 6.28 -9.74 8.50
N ASP A 171 5.13 -10.12 9.04
CA ASP A 171 4.34 -11.28 8.63
C ASP A 171 3.19 -10.86 7.70
N ASP A 172 2.51 -9.74 8.01
CA ASP A 172 1.37 -9.23 7.23
C ASP A 172 1.10 -7.75 7.52
N PHE A 173 0.12 -7.17 6.85
CA PHE A 173 -0.33 -5.79 7.01
C PHE A 173 -1.82 -5.76 7.34
N PHE A 174 -2.22 -4.88 8.25
CA PHE A 174 -3.63 -4.51 8.43
C PHE A 174 -3.93 -3.23 7.67
N VAL A 175 -4.77 -3.36 6.64
CA VAL A 175 -5.20 -2.27 5.77
C VAL A 175 -6.64 -1.90 6.09
N ASP A 176 -6.93 -0.60 6.07
CA ASP A 176 -8.32 -0.13 6.07
C ASP A 176 -8.93 -0.30 4.68
N ASP A 177 -9.94 -1.16 4.57
CA ASP A 177 -10.60 -1.47 3.30
C ASP A 177 -11.46 -0.33 2.70
N GLN A 178 -11.55 0.82 3.39
CA GLN A 178 -12.19 2.02 2.86
C GLN A 178 -11.18 2.99 2.26
N ASP A 179 -10.17 3.36 3.05
CA ASP A 179 -9.21 4.41 2.68
C ASP A 179 -7.88 3.86 2.15
N TRP A 180 -7.72 2.53 2.12
CA TRP A 180 -6.53 1.82 1.68
C TRP A 180 -5.25 2.25 2.42
N VAL A 181 -5.37 2.58 3.71
CA VAL A 181 -4.25 2.96 4.57
C VAL A 181 -3.78 1.76 5.38
N ILE A 182 -2.48 1.50 5.42
CA ILE A 182 -1.90 0.52 6.34
C ILE A 182 -1.96 1.11 7.75
N ARG A 183 -2.72 0.47 8.65
CA ARG A 183 -2.83 0.90 10.05
C ARG A 183 -1.86 0.17 10.97
N TYR A 184 -1.55 -1.09 10.66
CA TYR A 184 -0.60 -1.88 11.43
C TYR A 184 0.22 -2.83 10.55
N LEU A 185 1.47 -3.02 10.94
CA LEU A 185 2.35 -4.11 10.56
C LEU A 185 2.14 -5.25 11.56
N LEU A 186 1.80 -6.44 11.08
CA LEU A 186 1.76 -7.66 11.89
C LEU A 186 3.16 -8.25 11.92
N ILE A 187 3.73 -8.38 13.11
CA ILE A 187 5.11 -8.81 13.31
C ILE A 187 5.11 -10.22 13.89
N ASP A 188 5.79 -11.14 13.22
CA ASP A 188 6.17 -12.43 13.82
C ASP A 188 7.45 -12.22 14.64
N THR A 189 7.33 -12.43 15.95
CA THR A 189 8.44 -12.24 16.90
C THR A 189 9.40 -13.43 16.91
N GLY A 190 9.12 -14.52 16.20
CA GLY A 190 10.04 -15.64 16.03
C GLY A 190 10.54 -16.22 17.35
N ASN A 191 11.86 -16.41 17.46
CA ASN A 191 12.46 -17.15 18.57
C ASN A 191 12.60 -16.36 19.87
N TRP A 192 12.56 -15.02 19.85
CA TRP A 192 12.75 -14.23 21.08
C TRP A 192 11.46 -14.13 21.91
N LEU A 193 10.27 -14.19 21.28
CA LEU A 193 8.96 -14.38 21.93
C LEU A 193 8.11 -15.45 21.23
N PRO A 194 8.46 -16.74 21.38
CA PRO A 194 7.85 -17.83 20.62
C PRO A 194 6.32 -17.83 20.65
N GLY A 195 5.71 -17.84 19.46
CA GLY A 195 4.25 -17.92 19.28
C GLY A 195 3.50 -16.60 19.46
N LYS A 196 4.18 -15.51 19.86
CA LYS A 196 3.55 -14.20 19.98
C LYS A 196 3.65 -13.44 18.65
N LYS A 197 2.54 -12.92 18.16
CA LYS A 197 2.53 -11.88 17.12
C LYS A 197 2.16 -10.55 17.73
N VAL A 198 2.76 -9.48 17.24
CA VAL A 198 2.54 -8.12 17.75
C VAL A 198 2.18 -7.16 16.62
N LEU A 199 1.45 -6.10 16.95
CA LEU A 199 1.07 -5.06 16.01
C LEU A 199 1.88 -3.79 16.26
N ILE A 200 2.48 -3.26 15.19
CA ILE A 200 3.21 -1.99 15.18
C ILE A 200 2.52 -1.07 14.19
N SER A 201 2.13 0.13 14.60
CA SER A 201 1.58 1.10 13.64
C SER A 201 2.71 1.73 12.81
N PRO A 202 2.52 1.97 11.49
CA PRO A 202 3.46 2.75 10.70
C PRO A 202 3.76 4.13 11.28
N GLY A 203 2.80 4.75 11.99
CA GLY A 203 3.01 6.01 12.69
C GLY A 203 3.99 5.95 13.88
N TRP A 204 4.49 4.76 14.23
CA TRP A 204 5.51 4.56 15.28
C TRP A 204 6.88 4.22 14.68
N VAL A 205 6.96 4.09 13.35
CA VAL A 205 8.21 3.86 12.62
C VAL A 205 9.02 5.14 12.62
N ASN A 206 10.28 5.04 13.03
CA ASN A 206 11.23 6.15 13.02
C ASN A 206 11.95 6.28 11.68
N SER A 207 12.38 5.14 11.12
CA SER A 207 13.03 5.09 9.80
C SER A 207 12.95 3.69 9.21
N VAL A 208 13.14 3.61 7.89
CA VAL A 208 13.20 2.35 7.15
C VAL A 208 14.46 2.34 6.30
N ASP A 209 15.25 1.28 6.44
CA ASP A 209 16.28 0.92 5.48
C ASP A 209 15.68 -0.04 4.45
N TRP A 210 15.29 0.51 3.30
CA TRP A 210 14.68 -0.25 2.19
C TRP A 210 15.69 -1.15 1.47
N HIS A 211 16.99 -0.92 1.63
CA HIS A 211 18.02 -1.74 0.99
C HIS A 211 18.27 -3.01 1.80
N ASP A 212 18.45 -2.87 3.12
CA ASP A 212 18.71 -3.98 4.03
C ASP A 212 17.43 -4.62 4.58
N GLY A 213 16.27 -4.05 4.28
CA GLY A 213 14.97 -4.57 4.71
C GLY A 213 14.75 -4.45 6.22
N ARG A 214 15.06 -3.29 6.80
CA ARG A 214 14.96 -3.05 8.24
C ARG A 214 14.08 -1.86 8.57
N ILE A 215 13.18 -2.03 9.53
CA ILE A 215 12.30 -0.99 10.04
C ILE A 215 12.69 -0.69 11.48
N TYR A 216 12.98 0.57 11.80
CA TYR A 216 13.38 0.98 13.13
C TYR A 216 12.23 1.63 13.88
N VAL A 217 12.02 1.22 15.14
CA VAL A 217 11.02 1.80 16.04
C VAL A 217 11.67 2.28 17.34
N GLU A 218 11.19 3.40 17.88
CA GLU A 218 11.70 3.98 19.14
C GLU A 218 11.04 3.35 20.39
N VAL A 219 10.95 2.03 20.39
CA VAL A 219 10.31 1.25 21.46
C VAL A 219 11.29 0.16 21.91
N PRO A 220 11.54 -0.04 23.22
CA PRO A 220 12.40 -1.11 23.69
C PRO A 220 11.70 -2.47 23.65
N LYS A 221 12.47 -3.56 23.52
CA LYS A 221 11.98 -4.94 23.46
C LYS A 221 11.04 -5.29 24.60
N ALA A 222 11.40 -4.88 25.82
CA ALA A 222 10.57 -5.12 27.02
C ALA A 222 9.17 -4.49 26.90
N ARG A 223 9.02 -3.36 26.20
CA ARG A 223 7.70 -2.75 26.00
C ARG A 223 6.87 -3.53 24.98
N VAL A 224 7.50 -4.08 23.95
CA VAL A 224 6.85 -4.96 22.97
C VAL A 224 6.42 -6.28 23.61
N GLU A 225 7.29 -6.87 24.45
CA GLU A 225 6.97 -8.08 25.20
C GLU A 225 5.72 -7.92 26.07
N ASN A 226 5.57 -6.76 26.72
CA ASN A 226 4.43 -6.46 27.58
C ASN A 226 3.21 -5.88 26.84
N SER A 227 3.19 -5.88 25.49
CA SER A 227 2.06 -5.36 24.73
C SER A 227 0.80 -6.21 24.94
N PRO A 228 -0.40 -5.60 24.80
CA PRO A 228 -1.67 -6.34 24.70
C PRO A 228 -1.56 -7.50 23.70
N GLU A 229 -2.10 -8.65 24.10
CA GLU A 229 -2.05 -9.87 23.31
C GLU A 229 -2.97 -9.76 22.09
N TYR A 230 -2.39 -9.92 20.90
CA TYR A 230 -3.14 -9.96 19.66
C TYR A 230 -3.77 -11.34 19.47
N ASP A 231 -5.09 -11.40 19.30
CA ASP A 231 -5.81 -12.61 18.94
C ASP A 231 -5.87 -12.76 17.40
N PRO A 232 -5.18 -13.74 16.79
CA PRO A 232 -5.20 -13.95 15.35
C PRO A 232 -6.51 -14.53 14.82
N GLY A 233 -7.38 -15.09 15.68
CA GLY A 233 -8.63 -15.74 15.32
C GLY A 233 -9.82 -14.80 15.19
N GLY A 234 -9.69 -13.56 15.69
CA GLY A 234 -10.74 -12.55 15.68
C GLY A 234 -10.47 -11.37 14.73
N PRO A 235 -11.51 -10.55 14.44
CA PRO A 235 -11.30 -9.25 13.82
C PRO A 235 -10.51 -8.34 14.77
N LEU A 236 -9.77 -7.39 14.21
CA LEU A 236 -9.08 -6.38 15.01
C LEU A 236 -10.11 -5.38 15.58
N GLU A 237 -10.37 -5.47 16.88
CA GLU A 237 -11.38 -4.63 17.54
C GLU A 237 -10.83 -3.25 17.96
N ARG A 238 -11.71 -2.24 17.92
CA ARG A 238 -11.39 -0.87 18.34
C ARG A 238 -10.91 -0.76 19.79
N THR A 239 -11.42 -1.63 20.66
CA THR A 239 -11.04 -1.77 22.07
C THR A 239 -9.57 -2.18 22.21
N TYR A 240 -9.17 -3.24 21.50
CA TYR A 240 -7.78 -3.69 21.44
C TYR A 240 -6.86 -2.59 20.92
N GLU A 241 -7.22 -1.94 19.82
CA GLU A 241 -6.42 -0.85 19.26
C GLU A 241 -6.23 0.31 20.26
N ARG A 242 -7.28 0.71 20.98
CA ARG A 242 -7.17 1.73 22.02
C ARG A 242 -6.21 1.32 23.15
N ASP A 243 -6.26 0.07 23.57
CA ASP A 243 -5.38 -0.43 24.64
C ASP A 243 -3.93 -0.53 24.15
N LEU A 244 -3.72 -0.89 22.88
CA LEU A 244 -2.40 -0.91 22.24
C LEU A 244 -1.80 0.51 22.16
N HIS A 245 -2.56 1.48 21.67
CA HIS A 245 -2.13 2.89 21.63
C HIS A 245 -1.83 3.44 23.02
N ARG A 246 -2.67 3.15 24.03
CA ARG A 246 -2.42 3.54 25.42
C ARG A 246 -1.14 2.90 25.96
N HIS A 247 -0.91 1.62 25.69
CA HIS A 247 0.28 0.88 26.13
C HIS A 247 1.57 1.50 25.59
N TYR A 248 1.61 1.80 24.29
CA TYR A 248 2.77 2.43 23.65
C TYR A 248 2.84 3.95 23.86
N GLY A 249 1.77 4.58 24.34
CA GLY A 249 1.73 6.01 24.63
C GLY A 249 1.66 6.88 23.37
N TYR A 250 1.18 6.33 22.25
CA TYR A 250 0.98 7.05 20.99
C TYR A 250 -0.47 7.49 20.82
N PRO A 251 -0.72 8.64 20.15
CA PRO A 251 -2.07 9.10 19.86
C PRO A 251 -2.82 8.11 18.96
N THR A 252 -4.14 8.10 19.07
CA THR A 252 -5.01 7.38 18.13
C THR A 252 -5.00 8.06 16.77
N TYR A 253 -5.21 7.30 15.70
CA TYR A 253 -5.31 7.84 14.34
C TYR A 253 -6.75 8.27 13.96
N TRP A 254 -7.70 8.06 14.88
CA TRP A 254 -9.12 8.37 14.78
C TRP A 254 -9.54 9.34 15.89
#